data_AF-A0A976HCY8-F1
#
_entry.id   AF-A0A976HCY8-F1
#
_cell.length_a   1.000
_cell.length_b   1.000
_cell.length_c   1.000
_cell.angle_alpha   90.00
_cell.angle_beta   90.00
_cell.angle_gamma   90.00
#
_symmetry.space_group_name_H-M   'P 1'
#
loop_
_entity.id
_entity.type
_entity.pdbx_description
1 polymer ?
#
loop_
_entity_poly.entity_id
_entity_poly.type
_entity_poly.pdbx_seq_one_letter_code
_entity_poly.pdbx_strand_id
1 'polypeptide(L)'
;MKPSRFFRAESLRRPNFFPSAAVTASRALLLLSSLCVAASPAASAAASPGEGFCFTVAPSSELISCEYARDEGATLGAVPEIAANKRTRSGKYLFASDAHAFVSSRDVLFVDVRTRGEFSFVGVAEGVQAHVPFVDMTEASQWEPKNGRYSVSGNLRFVEEIAKYVRSRDLGRDANIVLICRSGDRSASAADALADAGYRNVYSVVDGFEGDLSAAGRRDVNGWKNAGLPWSYRAQIGQFAVRK
;
A
#
# COMPACT_ATOMS: atom_id res chain seq x y z
N MET A 1 -28.31 32.36 47.79
CA MET A 1 -29.55 31.58 48.02
C MET A 1 -30.14 31.20 46.67
N LYS A 2 -30.51 29.92 46.50
CA LYS A 2 -31.06 29.25 45.30
C LYS A 2 -32.50 29.75 44.99
N PRO A 3 -33.07 29.57 43.78
CA PRO A 3 -33.53 28.24 43.39
C PRO A 3 -33.34 27.81 41.92
N SER A 4 -33.18 26.49 41.81
CA SER A 4 -33.27 25.64 40.63
C SER A 4 -34.68 25.56 40.04
N ARG A 5 -34.78 25.43 38.70
CA ARG A 5 -35.91 24.75 38.07
C ARG A 5 -35.45 23.79 36.98
N PHE A 6 -35.81 22.54 37.21
CA PHE A 6 -35.95 21.44 36.25
C PHE A 6 -36.76 21.88 35.03
N PHE A 7 -36.35 21.45 33.83
CA PHE A 7 -37.29 21.14 32.76
C PHE A 7 -36.88 19.86 32.03
N ARG A 8 -37.93 19.18 31.59
CA ARG A 8 -38.13 17.76 31.38
C ARG A 8 -37.69 17.35 29.97
N ALA A 9 -37.13 16.15 29.83
CA ALA A 9 -36.94 15.50 28.54
C ALA A 9 -38.31 15.09 27.97
N GLU A 10 -38.61 15.52 26.74
CA GLU A 10 -39.82 15.14 26.02
C GLU A 10 -39.43 14.43 24.73
N SER A 11 -39.89 13.18 24.60
CA SER A 11 -39.58 12.29 23.50
C SER A 11 -40.36 12.72 22.25
N LEU A 12 -39.65 13.01 21.15
CA LEU A 12 -40.28 13.19 19.86
C LEU A 12 -40.08 11.95 19.00
N ARG A 13 -41.22 11.32 18.73
CA ARG A 13 -41.42 10.10 17.95
C ARG A 13 -41.03 10.34 16.49
N ARG A 14 -40.35 9.36 15.90
CA ARG A 14 -40.12 9.29 14.45
C ARG A 14 -41.41 8.86 13.75
N PRO A 15 -41.81 9.48 12.62
CA PRO A 15 -42.77 8.86 11.73
C PRO A 15 -42.06 8.01 10.68
N ASN A 16 -42.45 6.73 10.63
CA ASN A 16 -42.23 5.84 9.51
C ASN A 16 -43.04 6.34 8.30
N PHE A 17 -42.42 6.48 7.14
CA PHE A 17 -43.10 6.65 5.86
C PHE A 17 -42.42 5.79 4.78
N PHE A 18 -43.08 4.69 4.44
CA PHE A 18 -43.09 4.01 3.14
C PHE A 18 -44.57 3.65 2.91
N PRO A 19 -45.13 3.69 1.68
CA PRO A 19 -44.64 2.83 0.61
C PRO A 19 -44.81 3.32 -0.86
N SER A 20 -44.20 2.53 -1.77
CA SER A 20 -44.67 2.11 -3.10
C SER A 20 -44.86 3.12 -4.23
N ALA A 21 -44.12 2.94 -5.33
CA ALA A 21 -44.69 2.71 -6.67
C ALA A 21 -43.63 2.20 -7.66
N ALA A 22 -43.95 1.07 -8.29
CA ALA A 22 -43.28 0.53 -9.46
C ALA A 22 -43.54 1.40 -10.69
N VAL A 23 -42.53 1.61 -11.54
CA VAL A 23 -42.71 2.10 -12.91
C VAL A 23 -41.93 1.20 -13.87
N THR A 24 -42.72 0.31 -14.47
CA THR A 24 -42.73 -0.18 -15.85
C THR A 24 -41.45 -0.09 -16.71
N ALA A 25 -41.02 -1.28 -17.13
CA ALA A 25 -40.09 -1.51 -18.24
C ALA A 25 -40.66 -1.04 -19.59
N SER A 26 -39.80 -0.49 -20.45
CA SER A 26 -40.08 -0.33 -21.87
C SER A 26 -38.94 -0.92 -22.71
N ARG A 27 -39.30 -1.88 -23.55
CA ARG A 27 -38.45 -2.56 -24.53
C ARG A 27 -38.19 -1.63 -25.72
N ALA A 28 -36.95 -1.58 -26.20
CA ALA A 28 -36.66 -1.26 -27.59
C ALA A 28 -35.62 -2.26 -28.12
N LEU A 29 -36.09 -3.09 -29.04
CA LEU A 29 -35.38 -4.10 -29.80
C LEU A 29 -35.00 -3.47 -31.15
N LEU A 30 -33.73 -3.51 -31.53
CA LEU A 30 -33.31 -3.38 -32.92
C LEU A 30 -32.17 -4.37 -33.18
N LEU A 31 -32.53 -5.36 -33.99
CA LEU A 31 -31.71 -6.44 -34.54
C LEU A 31 -31.07 -5.99 -35.86
N LEU A 32 -30.14 -6.84 -36.31
CA LEU A 32 -29.59 -7.05 -37.67
C LEU A 32 -28.23 -6.39 -37.93
N SER A 33 -27.21 -7.03 -38.50
CA SER A 33 -26.82 -8.43 -38.78
C SER A 33 -25.66 -8.35 -39.80
N SER A 34 -24.59 -9.13 -39.60
CA SER A 34 -23.76 -9.84 -40.62
C SER A 34 -22.40 -10.17 -39.97
N LEU A 35 -22.01 -11.43 -39.67
CA LEU A 35 -21.61 -12.54 -40.58
C LEU A 35 -20.53 -12.09 -41.59
N CYS A 36 -19.40 -12.75 -41.84
CA CYS A 36 -18.80 -14.01 -41.38
C CYS A 36 -17.40 -14.16 -42.06
N VAL A 37 -16.55 -15.08 -41.58
CA VAL A 37 -15.51 -15.86 -42.33
C VAL A 37 -14.21 -15.12 -42.75
N ALA A 38 -12.99 -15.66 -42.69
CA ALA A 38 -12.36 -16.85 -42.09
C ALA A 38 -10.81 -16.76 -42.24
N ALA A 39 -10.12 -17.69 -41.54
CA ALA A 39 -8.86 -18.35 -41.92
C ALA A 39 -7.49 -17.63 -41.77
N SER A 40 -6.70 -18.16 -40.82
CA SER A 40 -5.22 -18.35 -40.80
C SER A 40 -4.67 -18.95 -42.12
N PRO A 41 -3.33 -19.08 -42.38
CA PRO A 41 -2.19 -19.11 -41.43
C PRO A 41 -0.87 -18.43 -41.89
N ALA A 42 0.10 -18.30 -40.98
CA ALA A 42 1.52 -18.54 -41.29
C ALA A 42 2.36 -18.53 -40.00
N ALA A 43 2.87 -19.71 -39.65
CA ALA A 43 3.99 -19.88 -38.75
C ALA A 43 5.28 -19.43 -39.46
N SER A 44 6.20 -18.80 -38.72
CA SER A 44 7.62 -18.78 -39.07
C SER A 44 8.43 -19.07 -37.82
N ALA A 45 9.11 -20.21 -37.88
CA ALA A 45 10.14 -20.63 -36.94
C ALA A 45 11.44 -19.83 -37.16
N ALA A 46 12.13 -19.52 -36.07
CA ALA A 46 13.58 -19.37 -35.95
C ALA A 46 13.89 -19.27 -34.44
N ALA A 47 14.13 -20.39 -33.76
CA ALA A 47 15.47 -20.93 -33.51
C ALA A 47 16.24 -20.14 -32.42
N SER A 48 16.20 -20.67 -31.20
CA SER A 48 17.13 -20.39 -30.10
C SER A 48 18.57 -20.75 -30.50
N PRO A 49 19.59 -20.25 -29.77
CA PRO A 49 20.30 -21.20 -28.93
C PRO A 49 20.69 -20.62 -27.57
N GLY A 50 20.49 -21.42 -26.52
CA GLY A 50 20.93 -21.08 -25.17
C GLY A 50 20.43 -22.00 -24.06
N GLU A 51 19.87 -23.17 -24.37
CA GLU A 51 19.62 -24.20 -23.36
C GLU A 51 20.80 -25.18 -23.35
N GLY A 52 21.73 -24.96 -22.42
CA GLY A 52 22.74 -25.95 -22.05
C GLY A 52 22.10 -26.99 -21.12
N PHE A 53 21.38 -27.96 -21.69
CA PHE A 53 20.97 -29.16 -20.97
C PHE A 53 22.09 -30.21 -21.12
N CYS A 54 22.91 -30.37 -20.09
CA CYS A 54 23.88 -31.46 -20.03
C CYS A 54 23.27 -32.62 -19.24
N PHE A 55 22.88 -33.68 -19.96
CA PHE A 55 22.53 -34.97 -19.37
C PHE A 55 23.75 -35.88 -19.52
N THR A 56 24.42 -36.21 -18.42
CA THR A 56 25.26 -37.41 -18.35
C THR A 56 25.02 -38.10 -17.02
N VAL A 57 24.67 -39.38 -17.12
CA VAL A 57 24.35 -40.27 -16.01
C VAL A 57 25.62 -41.04 -15.60
N ALA A 58 25.86 -41.04 -14.27
CA ALA A 58 26.59 -42.03 -13.46
C ALA A 58 28.13 -42.12 -13.54
N PRO A 59 28.79 -42.76 -12.54
CA PRO A 59 28.55 -42.82 -11.09
C PRO A 59 29.83 -42.41 -10.30
N SER A 60 29.86 -42.63 -8.98
CA SER A 60 31.03 -42.57 -8.05
C SER A 60 31.10 -41.31 -7.16
N SER A 61 30.42 -41.39 -6.02
CA SER A 61 30.93 -41.12 -4.67
C SER A 61 31.99 -40.04 -4.44
N GLU A 62 31.82 -38.81 -4.92
CA GLU A 62 32.48 -37.65 -4.32
C GLU A 62 31.45 -36.58 -3.95
N LEU A 63 31.48 -36.19 -2.68
CA LEU A 63 30.68 -35.12 -2.11
C LEU A 63 31.09 -33.80 -2.77
N ILE A 64 30.36 -33.39 -3.80
CA ILE A 64 30.45 -32.03 -4.32
C ILE A 64 29.77 -31.13 -3.28
N SER A 65 30.58 -30.56 -2.40
CA SER A 65 30.23 -29.37 -1.64
C SER A 65 29.76 -28.32 -2.64
N CYS A 66 28.51 -27.90 -2.55
CA CYS A 66 28.03 -26.72 -3.28
C CYS A 66 28.71 -25.49 -2.68
N GLU A 67 29.99 -25.30 -3.01
CA GLU A 67 30.68 -24.03 -2.85
C GLU A 67 29.95 -23.07 -3.78
N TYR A 68 29.13 -22.21 -3.18
CA TYR A 68 28.47 -21.10 -3.85
C TYR A 68 29.59 -20.25 -4.44
N ALA A 69 29.88 -20.44 -5.73
CA ALA A 69 30.83 -19.64 -6.46
C ALA A 69 30.38 -18.19 -6.29
N ARG A 70 31.16 -17.43 -5.50
CA ARG A 70 31.02 -15.99 -5.44
C ARG A 70 31.31 -15.49 -6.85
N ASP A 71 30.25 -15.10 -7.54
CA ASP A 71 30.35 -14.23 -8.70
C ASP A 71 30.86 -12.87 -8.18
N GLU A 72 32.17 -12.77 -8.02
CA GLU A 72 32.94 -11.53 -7.80
C GLU A 72 32.90 -10.73 -9.11
N GLY A 73 31.71 -10.28 -9.50
CA GLY A 73 31.48 -9.72 -10.84
C GLY A 73 30.08 -9.16 -11.08
N ALA A 74 29.08 -9.52 -10.26
CA ALA A 74 27.84 -8.79 -10.24
C ALA A 74 28.07 -7.42 -9.60
N THR A 75 28.22 -6.38 -10.43
CA THR A 75 28.06 -4.99 -9.98
C THR A 75 26.73 -4.94 -9.24
N LEU A 76 26.79 -4.83 -7.91
CA LEU A 76 25.67 -4.47 -7.06
C LEU A 76 25.03 -3.26 -7.73
N GLY A 77 23.85 -3.47 -8.36
CA GLY A 77 23.15 -2.39 -9.05
C GLY A 77 23.10 -1.19 -8.12
N ALA A 78 23.53 -0.02 -8.61
CA ALA A 78 23.60 1.18 -7.80
C ALA A 78 22.27 1.33 -7.04
N VAL A 79 22.32 1.33 -5.71
CA VAL A 79 21.12 1.58 -4.90
C VAL A 79 20.57 2.91 -5.38
N PRO A 80 19.31 2.95 -5.87
CA PRO A 80 18.76 4.18 -6.44
C PRO A 80 18.91 5.32 -5.43
N GLU A 81 19.45 6.45 -5.86
CA GLU A 81 19.62 7.59 -4.97
C GLU A 81 18.23 8.05 -4.47
N ILE A 82 18.04 7.98 -3.16
CA ILE A 82 16.76 8.37 -2.54
C ILE A 82 16.66 9.89 -2.58
N ALA A 83 15.55 10.41 -3.13
CA ALA A 83 15.28 11.84 -3.17
C ALA A 83 15.26 12.47 -1.77
N ALA A 84 15.74 13.71 -1.63
CA ALA A 84 15.95 14.36 -0.33
C ALA A 84 14.67 14.42 0.55
N ASN A 85 13.50 14.65 -0.06
CA ASN A 85 12.19 14.68 0.61
C ASN A 85 11.70 13.31 1.09
N LYS A 86 12.37 12.21 0.71
CA LYS A 86 12.06 10.83 1.10
C LYS A 86 13.08 10.26 2.08
N ARG A 87 14.15 11.00 2.38
CA ARG A 87 15.17 10.60 3.34
C ARG A 87 14.62 10.73 4.77
N THR A 88 15.02 9.81 5.62
CA THR A 88 14.70 9.74 7.05
C THR A 88 15.99 9.88 7.86
N ARG A 89 15.85 10.32 9.10
CA ARG A 89 16.98 10.41 10.05
C ARG A 89 17.53 9.04 10.44
N SER A 90 16.68 8.00 10.44
CA SER A 90 17.09 6.64 10.76
C SER A 90 17.82 5.94 9.61
N GLY A 91 17.73 6.44 8.38
CA GLY A 91 18.34 5.82 7.19
C GLY A 91 17.74 4.45 6.84
N LYS A 92 16.54 4.13 7.33
CA LYS A 92 15.88 2.83 7.15
C LYS A 92 14.85 2.92 6.02
N TYR A 93 15.17 2.30 4.90
CA TYR A 93 14.40 2.39 3.67
C TYR A 93 14.10 0.99 3.12
N LEU A 94 12.92 0.86 2.50
CA LEU A 94 12.55 -0.32 1.72
C LEU A 94 11.97 0.15 0.39
N PHE A 95 12.40 -0.42 -0.72
CA PHE A 95 11.68 -0.30 -1.98
C PHE A 95 10.43 -1.18 -1.94
N ALA A 96 9.45 -0.96 -2.82
CA ALA A 96 8.16 -1.63 -2.73
C ALA A 96 8.28 -3.17 -2.69
N SER A 97 9.10 -3.75 -3.57
CA SER A 97 9.33 -5.20 -3.62
C SER A 97 10.00 -5.74 -2.35
N ASP A 98 11.00 -5.01 -1.82
CA ASP A 98 11.67 -5.37 -0.57
C ASP A 98 10.72 -5.25 0.61
N ALA A 99 9.85 -4.24 0.63
CA ALA A 99 8.83 -4.07 1.66
C ALA A 99 7.86 -5.25 1.67
N HIS A 100 7.39 -5.70 0.50
CA HIS A 100 6.53 -6.87 0.38
C HIS A 100 7.21 -8.14 0.93
N ALA A 101 8.49 -8.38 0.56
CA ALA A 101 9.26 -9.50 1.08
C ALA A 101 9.50 -9.39 2.61
N PHE A 102 9.80 -8.19 3.11
CA PHE A 102 10.08 -7.93 4.52
C PHE A 102 8.84 -8.13 5.39
N VAL A 103 7.69 -7.58 4.98
CA VAL A 103 6.40 -7.75 5.67
C VAL A 103 5.95 -9.22 5.64
N SER A 104 6.23 -9.93 4.55
CA SER A 104 5.87 -11.34 4.42
C SER A 104 6.77 -12.27 5.24
N SER A 105 8.02 -11.90 5.51
CA SER A 105 9.00 -12.79 6.17
C SER A 105 9.24 -12.52 7.66
N ARG A 106 8.81 -11.37 8.19
CA ARG A 106 9.12 -10.95 9.57
C ARG A 106 7.86 -10.58 10.36
N ASP A 107 7.98 -10.57 11.68
CA ASP A 107 7.00 -9.91 12.53
C ASP A 107 7.23 -8.40 12.49
N VAL A 108 6.27 -7.71 11.90
CA VAL A 108 6.28 -6.26 11.68
C VAL A 108 4.91 -5.70 12.00
N LEU A 109 4.85 -4.39 12.23
CA LEU A 109 3.66 -3.56 12.14
C LEU A 109 3.70 -2.79 10.81
N PHE A 110 2.97 -3.27 9.81
CA PHE A 110 2.86 -2.59 8.52
C PHE A 110 1.67 -1.61 8.52
N VAL A 111 1.96 -0.32 8.37
CA VAL A 111 0.98 0.77 8.52
C VAL A 111 0.88 1.59 7.24
N ASP A 112 -0.35 1.75 6.77
CA ASP A 112 -0.67 2.73 5.74
C ASP A 112 -0.94 4.09 6.39
N VAL A 113 -0.19 5.11 5.98
CA VAL A 113 -0.28 6.48 6.53
C VAL A 113 -0.93 7.49 5.58
N ARG A 114 -1.54 7.00 4.50
CA ARG A 114 -2.28 7.82 3.53
C ARG A 114 -3.58 8.36 4.13
N THR A 115 -4.20 9.31 3.41
CA THR A 115 -5.52 9.85 3.80
C THR A 115 -6.58 8.74 3.81
N ARG A 116 -7.69 8.96 4.51
CA ARG A 116 -8.82 8.01 4.48
C ARG A 116 -9.39 7.84 3.06
N GLY A 117 -9.40 8.91 2.27
CA GLY A 117 -9.84 8.87 0.87
C GLY A 117 -8.91 8.02 -0.01
N GLU A 118 -7.59 8.22 0.10
CA GLU A 118 -6.62 7.39 -0.63
C GLU A 118 -6.74 5.92 -0.26
N PHE A 119 -6.87 5.62 1.03
CA PHE A 119 -7.04 4.27 1.55
C PHE A 119 -8.30 3.58 1.00
N SER A 120 -9.42 4.32 0.94
CA SER A 120 -10.73 3.76 0.54
C SER A 120 -10.88 3.62 -0.97
N PHE A 121 -10.38 4.57 -1.74
CA PHE A 121 -10.72 4.69 -3.17
C PHE A 121 -9.58 4.33 -4.13
N VAL A 122 -8.35 4.22 -3.65
CA VAL A 122 -7.20 3.82 -4.50
C VAL A 122 -6.84 2.35 -4.29
N GLY A 123 -7.23 1.76 -3.15
CA GLY A 123 -6.86 0.41 -2.74
C GLY A 123 -5.69 0.40 -1.76
N VAL A 124 -5.36 -0.77 -1.23
CA VAL A 124 -4.46 -0.99 -0.09
C VAL A 124 -3.46 -2.11 -0.41
N ALA A 125 -2.19 -1.90 -0.07
CA ALA A 125 -1.15 -2.92 -0.18
C ALA A 125 -1.49 -4.17 0.64
N GLU A 126 -1.19 -5.36 0.12
CA GLU A 126 -1.33 -6.60 0.89
C GLU A 126 -0.45 -6.57 2.15
N GLY A 127 -0.95 -7.16 3.24
CA GLY A 127 -0.23 -7.25 4.51
C GLY A 127 -0.33 -5.99 5.37
N VAL A 128 -0.99 -4.92 4.93
CA VAL A 128 -1.26 -3.74 5.78
C VAL A 128 -2.11 -4.16 6.97
N GLN A 129 -1.58 -3.91 8.18
CA GLN A 129 -2.19 -4.34 9.45
C GLN A 129 -2.88 -3.20 10.18
N ALA A 130 -2.54 -1.95 9.86
CA ALA A 130 -3.11 -0.75 10.46
C ALA A 130 -3.20 0.38 9.44
N HIS A 131 -4.19 1.25 9.63
CA HIS A 131 -4.31 2.51 8.90
C HIS A 131 -4.35 3.66 9.89
N VAL A 132 -3.40 4.58 9.77
CA VAL A 132 -3.26 5.77 10.62
C VAL A 132 -2.81 6.93 9.73
N PRO A 133 -3.75 7.77 9.24
CA PRO A 133 -3.40 8.91 8.40
C PRO A 133 -2.38 9.82 9.09
N PHE A 134 -1.26 10.12 8.43
CA PHE A 134 -0.30 11.11 8.91
C PHE A 134 -0.81 12.54 8.66
N VAL A 135 -1.49 12.71 7.52
CA VAL A 135 -2.27 13.89 7.17
C VAL A 135 -3.60 13.44 6.61
N ASP A 136 -4.61 14.31 6.68
CA ASP A 136 -5.91 14.01 6.09
C ASP A 136 -6.60 15.26 5.53
N MET A 137 -7.60 15.04 4.69
CA MET A 137 -8.54 16.09 4.31
C MET A 137 -9.58 16.23 5.41
N THR A 138 -9.97 17.47 5.70
CA THR A 138 -11.00 17.79 6.69
C THR A 138 -12.01 18.76 6.09
N GLU A 139 -13.10 19.03 6.80
CA GLU A 139 -14.06 20.07 6.39
C GLU A 139 -13.43 21.46 6.27
N ALA A 140 -12.30 21.70 6.96
CA ALA A 140 -11.54 22.95 6.88
C ALA A 140 -10.54 22.99 5.72
N SER A 141 -10.43 21.92 4.92
CA SER A 141 -9.56 21.87 3.75
C SER A 141 -9.98 22.91 2.71
N GLN A 142 -9.03 23.73 2.27
CA GLN A 142 -9.25 24.82 1.32
C GLN A 142 -8.52 24.52 0.02
N TRP A 143 -9.08 24.97 -1.10
CA TRP A 143 -8.40 24.88 -2.39
C TRP A 143 -7.15 25.77 -2.39
N GLU A 144 -5.99 25.22 -2.75
CA GLU A 144 -4.71 25.92 -2.85
C GLU A 144 -4.30 26.06 -4.33
N PRO A 145 -4.58 27.22 -4.99
CA PRO A 145 -4.35 27.40 -6.42
C PRO A 145 -2.90 27.15 -6.86
N LYS A 146 -1.93 27.53 -6.02
CA LYS A 146 -0.50 27.34 -6.29
C LYS A 146 -0.11 25.87 -6.42
N ASN A 147 -0.81 24.99 -5.69
CA ASN A 147 -0.49 23.57 -5.62
C ASN A 147 -1.48 22.71 -6.43
N GLY A 148 -2.54 23.31 -6.98
CA GLY A 148 -3.59 22.62 -7.73
C GLY A 148 -4.31 21.53 -6.92
N ARG A 149 -4.42 21.70 -5.60
CA ARG A 149 -5.00 20.70 -4.70
C ARG A 149 -5.61 21.33 -3.45
N TYR A 150 -6.44 20.58 -2.74
CA TYR A 150 -6.92 20.97 -1.42
C TYR A 150 -5.82 20.82 -0.36
N SER A 151 -5.84 21.69 0.65
CA SER A 151 -4.98 21.60 1.82
C SER A 151 -5.32 20.35 2.65
N VAL A 152 -4.33 19.89 3.41
CA VAL A 152 -4.46 18.74 4.32
C VAL A 152 -4.05 19.17 5.71
N SER A 153 -4.63 18.55 6.72
CA SER A 153 -4.33 18.79 8.13
C SER A 153 -3.50 17.63 8.69
N GLY A 154 -2.46 17.93 9.47
CA GLY A 154 -1.66 16.91 10.14
C GLY A 154 -2.44 16.22 11.26
N ASN A 155 -2.22 14.92 11.42
CA ASN A 155 -2.76 14.17 12.55
C ASN A 155 -1.87 14.38 13.80
N LEU A 156 -2.29 15.26 14.70
CA LEU A 156 -1.55 15.55 15.95
C LEU A 156 -1.47 14.34 16.89
N ARG A 157 -2.30 13.32 16.68
CA ARG A 157 -2.35 12.09 17.48
C ARG A 157 -1.65 10.91 16.81
N PHE A 158 -0.96 11.13 15.69
CA PHE A 158 -0.34 10.07 14.89
C PHE A 158 0.51 9.11 15.74
N VAL A 159 1.45 9.64 16.53
CA VAL A 159 2.33 8.82 17.39
C VAL A 159 1.54 8.05 18.45
N GLU A 160 0.52 8.69 19.04
CA GLU A 160 -0.34 8.07 20.06
C GLU A 160 -1.16 6.91 19.46
N GLU A 161 -1.67 7.07 18.25
CA GLU A 161 -2.45 6.06 17.52
C GLU A 161 -1.56 4.87 17.12
N ILE A 162 -0.36 5.10 16.59
CA ILE A 162 0.62 4.03 16.34
C ILE A 162 0.95 3.29 17.64
N ALA A 163 1.15 4.01 18.74
CA ALA A 163 1.44 3.40 20.03
C ALA A 163 0.30 2.50 20.55
N LYS A 164 -0.96 2.75 20.16
CA LYS A 164 -2.09 1.85 20.47
C LYS A 164 -1.95 0.53 19.72
N TYR A 165 -1.62 0.57 18.42
CA TYR A 165 -1.40 -0.65 17.64
C TYR A 165 -0.22 -1.46 18.17
N VAL A 166 0.90 -0.79 18.48
CA VAL A 166 2.07 -1.42 19.10
C VAL A 166 1.70 -2.13 20.39
N ARG A 167 1.02 -1.44 21.33
CA ARG A 167 0.57 -2.06 22.59
C ARG A 167 -0.44 -3.19 22.39
N SER A 168 -1.37 -3.07 21.44
CA SER A 168 -2.37 -4.10 21.16
C SER A 168 -1.78 -5.42 20.66
N ARG A 169 -0.53 -5.38 20.19
CA ARG A 169 0.21 -6.54 19.69
C ARG A 169 1.35 -6.97 20.62
N ASP A 170 1.39 -6.43 21.84
CA ASP A 170 2.46 -6.67 22.81
C ASP A 170 3.87 -6.38 22.26
N LEU A 171 3.95 -5.36 21.39
CA LEU A 171 5.20 -4.93 20.77
C LEU A 171 5.84 -3.80 21.59
N GLY A 172 7.17 -3.72 21.56
CA GLY A 172 7.97 -2.69 22.22
C GLY A 172 8.45 -1.56 21.30
N ARG A 173 9.38 -0.74 21.79
CA ARG A 173 10.06 0.30 21.00
C ARG A 173 11.05 -0.27 19.96
N ASP A 174 11.37 -1.56 20.06
CA ASP A 174 12.16 -2.32 19.09
C ASP A 174 11.36 -2.85 17.90
N ALA A 175 10.03 -2.73 17.94
CA ALA A 175 9.17 -3.28 16.90
C ALA A 175 9.59 -2.80 15.51
N ASN A 176 9.61 -3.72 14.54
CA ASN A 176 9.77 -3.35 13.14
C ASN A 176 8.48 -2.71 12.66
N ILE A 177 8.49 -1.40 12.41
CA ILE A 177 7.36 -0.64 11.89
C ILE A 177 7.67 -0.27 10.45
N VAL A 178 6.82 -0.68 9.52
CA VAL A 178 6.95 -0.32 8.10
C VAL A 178 5.84 0.67 7.77
N LEU A 179 6.19 1.80 7.17
CA LEU A 179 5.25 2.86 6.82
C LEU A 179 5.17 3.02 5.30
N ILE A 180 3.95 2.97 4.77
CA ILE A 180 3.69 3.25 3.35
C ILE A 180 2.77 4.46 3.20
N CYS A 181 3.14 5.37 2.31
CA CYS A 181 2.26 6.44 1.85
C CYS A 181 2.04 6.35 0.33
N ARG A 182 1.54 7.41 -0.31
CA ARG A 182 1.33 7.40 -1.77
C ARG A 182 2.62 7.26 -2.58
N SER A 183 3.69 7.95 -2.19
CA SER A 183 4.92 8.06 -3.00
C SER A 183 6.23 8.19 -2.19
N GLY A 184 6.24 7.85 -0.90
CA GLY A 184 7.43 7.88 -0.04
C GLY A 184 7.61 9.10 0.87
N ASP A 185 7.14 10.28 0.46
CA ASP A 185 7.41 11.54 1.18
C ASP A 185 6.82 11.57 2.60
N ARG A 186 5.52 11.30 2.71
CA ARG A 186 4.80 11.35 3.99
C ARG A 186 5.22 10.22 4.93
N SER A 187 5.55 9.05 4.38
CA SER A 187 6.05 7.93 5.18
C SER A 187 7.45 8.24 5.74
N ALA A 188 8.28 9.01 5.03
CA ALA A 188 9.55 9.48 5.58
C ALA A 188 9.35 10.44 6.76
N SER A 189 8.49 11.46 6.61
CA SER A 189 8.17 12.37 7.73
C SER A 189 7.52 11.65 8.92
N ALA A 190 6.65 10.68 8.65
CA ALA A 190 6.04 9.86 9.69
C ALA A 190 7.06 8.96 10.40
N ALA A 191 8.07 8.44 9.68
CA ALA A 191 9.13 7.65 10.26
C ALA A 191 9.99 8.48 11.22
N ASP A 192 10.33 9.70 10.83
CA ASP A 192 11.03 10.67 11.66
C ASP A 192 10.25 11.00 12.95
N ALA A 193 8.93 11.22 12.85
CA ALA A 193 8.09 11.46 14.03
C ALA A 193 8.05 10.28 15.01
N LEU A 194 8.10 9.03 14.51
CA LEU A 194 8.19 7.84 15.36
C LEU A 194 9.60 7.66 15.93
N ALA A 195 10.64 7.99 15.18
CA ALA A 195 12.01 7.99 15.68
C ALA A 195 12.17 8.97 16.85
N ASP A 196 11.60 10.17 16.75
CA ASP A 196 11.54 11.15 17.84
C ASP A 196 10.80 10.64 19.08
N ALA A 197 9.81 9.77 18.88
CA ALA A 197 9.07 9.10 19.94
C ALA A 197 9.79 7.85 20.52
N GLY A 198 11.01 7.58 20.05
CA GLY A 198 11.88 6.51 20.54
C GLY A 198 11.70 5.15 19.87
N TYR A 199 10.97 5.05 18.76
CA TYR A 199 10.91 3.81 17.98
C TYR A 199 12.20 3.61 17.17
N ARG A 200 12.85 2.45 17.33
CA ARG A 200 14.19 2.21 16.78
C ARG A 200 14.18 1.67 15.34
N ASN A 201 13.16 0.89 14.99
CA ASN A 201 13.10 0.15 13.73
C ASN A 201 11.93 0.61 12.87
N VAL A 202 12.00 1.85 12.40
CA VAL A 202 10.96 2.44 11.52
C VAL A 202 11.48 2.56 10.10
N TYR A 203 10.83 1.87 9.17
CA TYR A 203 11.19 1.81 7.75
C TYR A 203 10.17 2.58 6.92
N SER A 204 10.65 3.43 6.00
CA SER A 204 9.79 4.09 5.01
C SER A 204 9.82 3.33 3.68
N VAL A 205 8.65 3.04 3.10
CA VAL A 205 8.55 2.51 1.74
C VAL A 205 8.76 3.66 0.75
N VAL A 206 9.95 3.71 0.13
CA VAL A 206 10.45 4.87 -0.64
C VAL A 206 9.60 5.15 -1.88
N ASP A 207 9.16 4.10 -2.56
CA ASP A 207 8.33 4.27 -3.75
C ASP A 207 6.88 4.57 -3.40
N GLY A 208 6.46 4.28 -2.16
CA GLY A 208 5.07 4.32 -1.76
C GLY A 208 4.16 3.36 -2.53
N PHE A 209 2.85 3.60 -2.44
CA PHE A 209 1.84 2.74 -3.04
C PHE A 209 1.65 2.97 -4.54
N GLU A 210 1.60 4.24 -4.96
CA GLU A 210 1.35 4.61 -6.36
C GLU A 210 2.63 4.97 -7.12
N GLY A 211 3.71 5.34 -6.43
CA GLY A 211 4.95 5.73 -7.09
C GLY A 211 5.07 7.21 -7.38
N ASP A 212 6.18 7.58 -8.02
CA ASP A 212 6.56 8.91 -8.47
C ASP A 212 5.83 9.31 -9.75
N LEU A 213 5.80 10.62 -10.02
CA LEU A 213 5.22 11.16 -11.23
C LEU A 213 6.18 11.00 -12.41
N SER A 214 5.68 10.49 -13.53
CA SER A 214 6.35 10.57 -14.81
C SER A 214 6.26 11.97 -15.41
N ALA A 215 6.99 12.19 -16.51
CA ALA A 215 6.91 13.43 -17.29
C ALA A 215 5.49 13.75 -17.78
N ALA A 216 4.61 12.75 -17.90
CA ALA A 216 3.21 12.91 -18.27
C ALA A 216 2.30 13.30 -17.09
N GLY A 217 2.84 13.46 -15.87
CA GLY A 217 2.09 13.79 -14.67
C GLY A 217 1.27 12.61 -14.12
N ARG A 218 1.63 11.37 -14.45
CA ARG A 218 0.98 10.14 -13.99
C ARG A 218 1.87 9.39 -13.02
N ARG A 219 1.30 8.62 -12.10
CA ARG A 219 2.06 7.79 -11.15
C ARG A 219 2.28 6.39 -11.72
N ASP A 220 3.20 6.30 -12.68
CA ASP A 220 3.49 5.12 -13.50
C ASP A 220 5.00 4.81 -13.60
N VAL A 221 5.82 5.33 -12.67
CA VAL A 221 7.28 5.14 -12.66
C VAL A 221 7.73 3.95 -11.79
N ASN A 222 7.34 3.95 -10.52
CA ASN A 222 7.70 2.96 -9.50
C ASN A 222 6.50 2.74 -8.56
N GLY A 223 6.69 2.15 -7.38
CA GLY A 223 5.63 2.03 -6.38
C GLY A 223 4.94 0.67 -6.40
N TRP A 224 4.25 0.37 -5.30
CA TRP A 224 3.66 -0.94 -5.05
C TRP A 224 2.80 -1.46 -6.21
N LYS A 225 1.91 -0.62 -6.74
CA LYS A 225 1.05 -1.00 -7.88
C LYS A 225 1.85 -1.26 -9.15
N ASN A 226 2.80 -0.39 -9.49
CA ASN A 226 3.56 -0.50 -10.74
C ASN A 226 4.60 -1.61 -10.68
N ALA A 227 5.01 -2.04 -9.49
CA ALA A 227 5.81 -3.24 -9.26
C ALA A 227 5.02 -4.56 -9.38
N GLY A 228 3.70 -4.50 -9.66
CA GLY A 228 2.86 -5.69 -9.82
C GLY A 228 2.58 -6.44 -8.51
N LEU A 229 2.80 -5.79 -7.36
CA LEU A 229 2.63 -6.41 -6.05
C LEU A 229 1.14 -6.51 -5.65
N PRO A 230 0.75 -7.50 -4.83
CA PRO A 230 -0.65 -7.72 -4.48
C PRO A 230 -1.25 -6.54 -3.70
N TRP A 231 -2.44 -6.11 -4.09
CA TRP A 231 -3.20 -5.05 -3.45
C TRP A 231 -4.71 -5.28 -3.64
N SER A 232 -5.53 -4.68 -2.79
CA SER A 232 -6.99 -4.79 -2.93
C SER A 232 -7.73 -3.57 -2.38
N TYR A 233 -9.00 -3.41 -2.77
CA TYR A 233 -9.90 -2.41 -2.17
C TYR A 233 -10.46 -2.83 -0.82
N ARG A 234 -10.26 -4.10 -0.40
CA ARG A 234 -10.74 -4.63 0.87
C ARG A 234 -9.60 -4.70 1.86
N ALA A 235 -9.50 -3.71 2.73
CA ALA A 235 -8.55 -3.73 3.81
C ALA A 235 -8.85 -4.85 4.81
N GLN A 236 -7.83 -5.61 5.20
CA GLN A 236 -7.90 -6.67 6.23
C GLN A 236 -7.29 -6.17 7.57
N ILE A 237 -7.60 -4.93 7.96
CA ILE A 237 -7.09 -4.36 9.21
C ILE A 237 -7.58 -5.19 10.41
N GLY A 238 -6.67 -5.51 11.33
CA GLY A 238 -7.00 -6.26 12.55
C GLY A 238 -7.25 -7.75 12.35
N GLN A 239 -7.20 -8.26 11.11
CA GLN A 239 -7.13 -9.71 10.86
C GLN A 239 -5.68 -10.15 11.03
N PHE A 240 -5.29 -10.43 12.27
CA PHE A 240 -3.99 -11.00 12.54
C PHE A 240 -4.01 -12.45 12.06
N ALA A 241 -3.34 -12.74 10.95
CA ALA A 241 -2.92 -14.11 10.69
C ALA A 241 -1.95 -14.47 11.83
N VAL A 242 -2.47 -15.20 12.83
CA VAL A 242 -1.63 -15.84 13.85
C VAL A 242 -0.74 -16.81 13.09
N ARG A 243 0.50 -16.42 12.85
CA ARG A 243 1.50 -17.31 12.27
C ARG A 243 1.72 -18.41 13.31
N LYS A 244 1.29 -19.63 13.00
CA LYS A 244 1.62 -20.83 13.78
C LYS A 244 3.08 -21.19 13.58
#